data_AF-A0AAD6UZG2-F1
#
_entry.id   AF-A0AAD6UZG2-F1
#
_cell.length_a   1.000
_cell.length_b   1.000
_cell.length_c   1.000
_cell.angle_alpha   90.00
_cell.angle_beta   90.00
_cell.angle_gamma   90.00
#
_symmetry.space_group_name_H-M   'P 1'
#
loop_
_entity.id
_entity.type
_entity.pdbx_description
1 polymer ?
#
loop_
_entity_poly.entity_id
_entity_poly.type
_entity_poly.pdbx_seq_one_letter_code
_entity_poly.pdbx_strand_id
1 'polypeptide(L)'
;MLIYLARVGVRPGGSLYLDRKPHGTTEDDYIAISHVWGTPETIQPTEIDGIPGLVPLSPGKKDILSILRRPEICGEGWFWMDLFCINQTESASISITDQLMAIPSIYKSSRCVKVLLEKPVCRDWQDTARQAFNEVAIDEESFAEEELAHGRKCPHLLFGDPWFERLWTRQEGLYALVLDFVILNPVPCERPQKTHVDGKAAWVSHGSLLAQRTILESFLHDKLSYHGILPTTAEGALFSIYFDVVYKHHLSMLAYDADAGPAPTYSPIREAWRSGRSTTKERDYVLAVFPDIDGYKIPPKARSMSYSDLLRNAILQLAICGRLRIAPKVPQGMMISSGKSTLPWIIDKPSSIGEAYDTFTASMEDKANIAEQSKLSPITNDIGLEVVHFTSSCADVKNDWMRTADVLTHMVFVSPSGPCTGTTRVHIDSTSGLLHQYFCHEFAEVAVSQYLPEGKLEALEFRTKDVISFDRCQDVPTDIFAHELRRFIVCMVCGTSLGTADKILQAADIGYEASGKKWLIGAHVRFSKFHGGIPHLY
;
A
#
# COMPACT_ATOMS: atom_id res chain seq x y z
N MET A 1 -5.12 -17.58 23.84
CA MET A 1 -4.72 -18.47 22.71
C MET A 1 -3.28 -18.94 22.91
N LEU A 2 -2.91 -20.19 22.56
CA LEU A 2 -1.55 -20.72 22.75
C LEU A 2 -0.56 -20.11 21.74
N ILE A 3 0.63 -19.73 22.21
CA ILE A 3 1.71 -19.13 21.42
C ILE A 3 3.08 -19.57 21.95
N TYR A 4 4.13 -19.39 21.15
CA TYR A 4 5.52 -19.47 21.62
C TYR A 4 5.99 -18.08 22.04
N LEU A 5 6.66 -17.97 23.18
CA LEU A 5 7.35 -16.74 23.59
C LEU A 5 8.85 -17.00 23.72
N ALA A 6 9.65 -15.95 23.61
CA ALA A 6 11.09 -16.02 23.77
C ALA A 6 11.61 -14.95 24.72
N ARG A 7 12.78 -15.16 25.31
CA ARG A 7 13.53 -14.15 26.05
C ARG A 7 15.03 -14.34 25.81
N VAL A 8 15.81 -13.28 25.98
CA VAL A 8 17.28 -13.37 25.91
C VAL A 8 17.83 -13.70 27.29
N GLY A 9 18.42 -14.89 27.44
CA GLY A 9 19.12 -15.33 28.63
C GLY A 9 20.62 -15.03 28.57
N VAL A 10 21.27 -15.04 29.72
CA VAL A 10 22.72 -14.87 29.87
C VAL A 10 23.29 -16.12 30.53
N ARG A 11 24.28 -16.76 29.90
CA ARG A 11 24.98 -17.92 30.49
C ARG A 11 25.97 -17.44 31.56
N PRO A 12 26.46 -18.32 32.46
CA PRO A 12 27.49 -17.96 33.46
C PRO A 12 28.78 -17.33 32.88
N GLY A 13 29.07 -17.54 31.59
CA GLY A 13 30.20 -16.91 30.88
C GLY A 13 29.88 -15.58 30.17
N GLY A 14 28.67 -15.02 30.36
CA GLY A 14 28.25 -13.76 29.76
C GLY A 14 27.70 -13.86 28.33
N SER A 15 27.80 -15.02 27.68
CA SER A 15 27.23 -15.22 26.34
C SER A 15 25.70 -15.22 26.37
N LEU A 16 25.09 -14.59 25.36
CA LEU A 16 23.65 -14.51 25.21
C LEU A 16 23.10 -15.74 24.50
N TYR A 17 21.90 -16.17 24.88
CA TYR A 17 21.17 -17.25 24.21
C TYR A 17 19.67 -16.97 24.22
N LEU A 18 18.92 -17.61 23.31
CA LEU A 18 17.48 -17.53 23.28
C LEU A 18 16.84 -18.64 24.14
N ASP A 19 16.02 -18.25 25.11
CA ASP A 19 15.19 -19.15 25.91
C ASP A 19 13.74 -19.09 25.40
N ARG A 20 13.11 -20.25 25.15
CA ARG A 20 11.76 -20.34 24.56
C ARG A 20 10.77 -20.91 25.57
N LYS A 21 9.60 -20.27 25.69
CA LYS A 21 8.43 -20.76 26.43
C LYS A 21 7.45 -21.41 25.44
N PRO A 22 7.40 -22.75 25.34
CA PRO A 22 6.61 -23.46 24.32
C PRO A 22 5.10 -23.49 24.55
N HIS A 23 4.66 -23.10 25.75
CA HIS A 23 3.25 -23.09 26.17
C HIS A 23 2.87 -21.70 26.69
N GLY A 24 3.30 -20.65 26.00
CA GLY A 24 2.84 -19.29 26.28
C GLY A 24 1.40 -19.08 25.83
N THR A 25 0.79 -18.00 26.29
CA THR A 25 -0.53 -17.57 25.81
C THR A 25 -0.55 -16.07 25.53
N THR A 26 -1.52 -15.62 24.75
CA THR A 26 -1.79 -14.18 24.55
C THR A 26 -2.15 -13.42 25.83
N GLU A 27 -2.47 -14.11 26.93
CA GLU A 27 -2.73 -13.50 28.23
C GLU A 27 -1.45 -13.29 29.07
N ASP A 28 -0.32 -13.85 28.64
CA ASP A 28 0.96 -13.58 29.30
C ASP A 28 1.37 -12.11 29.10
N ASP A 29 2.21 -11.57 30.00
CA ASP A 29 2.86 -10.27 29.80
C ASP A 29 4.08 -10.43 28.88
N TYR A 30 4.02 -9.83 27.69
CA TYR A 30 5.08 -9.80 26.70
C TYR A 30 4.98 -8.57 25.81
N ILE A 31 6.06 -8.30 25.08
CA ILE A 31 6.07 -7.34 23.97
C ILE A 31 6.14 -8.08 22.63
N ALA A 32 5.58 -7.52 21.57
CA ALA A 32 5.83 -8.04 20.23
C ALA A 32 6.93 -7.21 19.54
N ILE A 33 7.73 -7.86 18.68
CA ILE A 33 8.79 -7.22 17.91
C ILE A 33 8.38 -7.25 16.44
N SER A 34 8.20 -6.08 15.84
CA SER A 34 7.98 -5.93 14.41
C SER A 34 9.26 -5.43 13.75
N HIS A 35 9.69 -6.09 12.68
CA HIS A 35 10.93 -5.73 12.01
C HIS A 35 10.94 -6.11 10.54
N VAL A 36 11.80 -5.43 9.77
CA VAL A 36 12.16 -5.87 8.42
C VAL A 36 13.33 -6.82 8.50
N TRP A 37 13.27 -7.93 7.77
CA TRP A 37 14.34 -8.94 7.78
C TRP A 37 15.61 -8.47 7.06
N GLY A 38 15.50 -7.44 6.23
CA GLY A 38 16.44 -7.05 5.18
C GLY A 38 15.90 -7.40 3.80
N THR A 39 16.57 -6.95 2.73
CA THR A 39 16.21 -7.37 1.36
C THR A 39 16.80 -8.75 1.06
N PRO A 40 16.21 -9.56 0.15
CA PRO A 40 16.74 -10.87 -0.20
C PRO A 40 18.23 -10.87 -0.59
N GLU A 41 18.73 -9.75 -1.13
CA GLU A 41 20.12 -9.55 -1.54
C GLU A 41 21.07 -9.26 -0.39
N THR A 42 20.55 -8.80 0.76
CA THR A 42 21.36 -8.34 1.91
C THR A 42 21.30 -9.26 3.11
N ILE A 43 20.28 -10.12 3.22
CA ILE A 43 20.16 -11.09 4.32
C ILE A 43 21.27 -12.14 4.26
N GLN A 44 21.83 -12.48 5.42
CA GLN A 44 22.86 -13.49 5.58
C GLN A 44 22.39 -14.58 6.56
N PRO A 45 22.64 -15.87 6.26
CA PRO A 45 22.41 -16.95 7.22
C PRO A 45 23.28 -16.74 8.47
N THR A 46 22.64 -16.61 9.62
CA THR A 46 23.29 -16.32 10.91
C THR A 46 22.94 -17.41 11.91
N GLU A 47 23.94 -17.92 12.63
CA GLU A 47 23.73 -18.84 13.75
C GLU A 47 23.35 -18.05 15.01
N ILE A 48 22.30 -18.48 15.69
CA ILE A 48 21.79 -17.83 16.90
C ILE A 48 21.69 -18.88 18.01
N ASP A 49 22.43 -18.69 19.10
CA ASP A 49 22.40 -19.63 20.23
C ASP A 49 20.97 -19.76 20.80
N GLY A 50 20.52 -20.99 20.97
CA GLY A 50 19.14 -21.32 21.37
C GLY A 50 18.15 -21.51 20.22
N ILE A 51 18.58 -21.37 18.96
CA ILE A 51 17.75 -21.64 17.78
C ILE A 51 18.36 -22.77 16.95
N PRO A 52 17.60 -23.84 16.64
CA PRO A 52 18.05 -24.84 15.69
C PRO A 52 18.15 -24.27 14.27
N GLY A 53 19.34 -24.32 13.68
CA GLY A 53 19.60 -23.96 12.29
C GLY A 53 20.03 -22.51 12.07
N LEU A 54 20.15 -22.13 10.80
CA LEU A 54 20.56 -20.79 10.39
C LEU A 54 19.35 -19.90 10.16
N VAL A 55 19.45 -18.65 10.60
CA VAL A 55 18.39 -17.66 10.53
C VAL A 55 18.81 -16.53 9.58
N PRO A 56 18.00 -16.19 8.57
CA PRO A 56 18.32 -15.10 7.65
C PRO A 56 18.16 -13.75 8.35
N LEU A 57 19.25 -12.98 8.46
CA LEU A 57 19.27 -11.66 9.10
C LEU A 57 19.97 -10.61 8.24
N SER A 58 19.44 -9.39 8.23
CA SER A 58 20.12 -8.20 7.72
C SER A 58 21.43 -7.92 8.47
N PRO A 59 22.44 -7.28 7.85
CA PRO A 59 23.70 -6.93 8.51
C PRO A 59 23.53 -6.07 9.78
N GLY A 60 22.54 -5.18 9.81
CA GLY A 60 22.21 -4.35 10.97
C GLY A 60 21.68 -5.13 12.17
N LYS A 61 21.32 -6.40 11.99
CA LYS A 61 20.76 -7.29 13.03
C LYS A 61 21.66 -8.50 13.32
N LYS A 62 22.91 -8.50 12.85
CA LYS A 62 23.85 -9.60 13.09
C LYS A 62 24.03 -9.96 14.58
N ASP A 63 23.85 -8.97 15.45
CA ASP A 63 23.91 -9.12 16.91
C ASP A 63 22.51 -8.95 17.54
N ILE A 64 21.52 -9.61 16.97
CA ILE A 64 20.11 -9.46 17.35
C ILE A 64 19.86 -9.76 18.83
N LEU A 65 20.59 -10.70 19.44
CA LEU A 65 20.42 -11.02 20.85
C LEU A 65 20.84 -9.85 21.75
N SER A 66 21.97 -9.19 21.45
CA SER A 66 22.40 -8.00 22.20
C SER A 66 21.44 -6.84 21.99
N ILE A 67 20.91 -6.66 20.78
CA ILE A 67 19.87 -5.66 20.50
C ILE A 67 18.64 -5.93 21.36
N LEU A 68 18.06 -7.13 21.30
CA LEU A 68 16.85 -7.48 22.05
C LEU A 68 17.06 -7.41 23.57
N ARG A 69 18.28 -7.68 24.05
CA ARG A 69 18.64 -7.59 25.48
C ARG A 69 18.65 -6.16 26.02
N ARG A 70 18.71 -5.14 25.17
CA ARG A 70 18.69 -3.73 25.59
C ARG A 70 17.44 -3.44 26.45
N PRO A 71 17.57 -2.75 27.61
CA PRO A 71 16.45 -2.49 28.52
C PRO A 71 15.25 -1.78 27.88
N GLU A 72 15.52 -0.87 26.94
CA GLU A 72 14.51 -0.11 26.20
C GLU A 72 13.80 -0.91 25.10
N ILE A 73 14.30 -2.10 24.75
CA ILE A 73 13.69 -3.03 23.78
C ILE A 73 12.95 -4.14 24.52
N CYS A 74 13.59 -5.27 24.87
CA CYS A 74 12.97 -6.36 25.62
C CYS A 74 13.47 -6.48 27.07
N GLY A 75 14.72 -6.09 27.34
CA GLY A 75 15.38 -6.34 28.61
C GLY A 75 15.34 -7.82 29.02
N GLU A 76 14.81 -8.10 30.21
CA GLU A 76 14.59 -9.46 30.78
C GLU A 76 13.23 -10.07 30.46
N GLY A 77 12.34 -9.31 29.81
CA GLY A 77 10.96 -9.72 29.57
C GLY A 77 10.82 -10.78 28.49
N TRP A 78 9.64 -11.39 28.47
CA TRP A 78 9.20 -12.20 27.33
C TRP A 78 8.86 -11.31 26.15
N PHE A 79 9.16 -11.79 24.96
CA PHE A 79 8.78 -11.16 23.72
C PHE A 79 8.29 -12.20 22.71
N TRP A 80 7.52 -11.72 21.74
CA TRP A 80 7.16 -12.45 20.54
C TRP A 80 7.84 -11.82 19.33
N MET A 81 8.51 -12.64 18.53
CA MET A 81 9.11 -12.24 17.26
C MET A 81 8.91 -13.40 16.29
N ASP A 82 8.32 -13.14 15.13
CA ASP A 82 7.96 -14.16 14.13
C ASP A 82 9.10 -15.16 13.85
N LEU A 83 10.31 -14.64 13.69
CA LEU A 83 11.55 -15.36 13.43
C LEU A 83 11.87 -16.44 14.47
N PHE A 84 11.52 -16.17 15.73
CA PHE A 84 11.90 -17.01 16.88
C PHE A 84 10.73 -17.80 17.44
N CYS A 85 9.52 -17.30 17.24
CA CYS A 85 8.30 -17.83 17.82
C CYS A 85 7.44 -18.60 16.82
N ILE A 86 7.66 -18.48 15.50
CA ILE A 86 6.99 -19.35 14.53
C ILE A 86 7.81 -20.63 14.34
N ASN A 87 7.29 -21.74 14.87
CA ASN A 87 7.90 -23.04 14.67
C ASN A 87 7.36 -23.68 13.38
N GLN A 88 8.21 -23.78 12.36
CA GLN A 88 7.86 -24.36 11.07
C GLN A 88 8.17 -25.86 10.95
N THR A 89 8.61 -26.53 12.03
CA THR A 89 8.88 -27.98 11.98
C THR A 89 7.57 -28.79 11.98
N GLU A 90 7.59 -29.98 11.38
CA GLU A 90 6.45 -30.90 11.43
C GLU A 90 6.11 -31.37 12.86
N SER A 91 7.10 -31.29 13.76
CA SER A 91 6.97 -31.61 15.18
C SER A 91 6.45 -30.45 16.05
N ALA A 92 6.06 -29.32 15.45
CA ALA A 92 5.53 -28.18 16.21
C ALA A 92 4.26 -28.56 16.97
N SER A 93 4.17 -28.15 18.25
CA SER A 93 3.01 -28.39 19.10
C SER A 93 1.78 -27.56 18.71
N ILE A 94 1.98 -26.46 18.00
CA ILE A 94 0.92 -25.61 17.44
C ILE A 94 1.01 -25.72 15.92
N SER A 95 -0.11 -26.01 15.24
CA SER A 95 -0.09 -26.13 13.78
C SER A 95 0.30 -24.79 13.14
N ILE A 96 0.96 -24.84 11.98
CA ILE A 96 1.34 -23.60 11.28
C ILE A 96 0.13 -22.72 10.94
N THR A 97 -1.02 -23.33 10.63
CA THR A 97 -2.26 -22.60 10.35
C THR A 97 -2.74 -21.85 11.59
N ASP A 98 -2.70 -22.51 12.76
CA ASP A 98 -3.08 -21.87 14.02
C ASP A 98 -2.08 -20.77 14.41
N GLN A 99 -0.79 -20.97 14.16
CA GLN A 99 0.23 -19.94 14.37
C GLN A 99 0.02 -18.71 13.49
N LEU A 100 -0.43 -18.88 12.23
CA LEU A 100 -0.74 -17.75 11.34
C LEU A 100 -2.03 -17.04 11.76
N MET A 101 -3.07 -17.79 12.13
CA MET A 101 -4.32 -17.22 12.68
C MET A 101 -4.10 -16.51 14.01
N ALA A 102 -3.01 -16.83 14.72
CA ALA A 102 -2.66 -16.21 15.98
C ALA A 102 -2.06 -14.81 15.85
N ILE A 103 -1.46 -14.47 14.71
CA ILE A 103 -0.71 -13.21 14.54
C ILE A 103 -1.52 -11.97 14.96
N PRO A 104 -2.79 -11.79 14.52
CA PRO A 104 -3.56 -10.62 14.94
C PRO A 104 -3.71 -10.52 16.46
N SER A 105 -4.06 -11.61 17.13
CA SER A 105 -4.25 -11.63 18.58
C SER A 105 -2.94 -11.40 19.34
N ILE A 106 -1.81 -11.88 18.82
CA ILE A 106 -0.49 -11.65 19.43
C ILE A 106 -0.17 -10.16 19.49
N TYR A 107 -0.28 -9.45 18.36
CA TYR A 107 0.06 -8.04 18.32
C TYR A 107 -0.94 -7.17 19.11
N LYS A 108 -2.23 -7.53 19.11
CA LYS A 108 -3.27 -6.85 19.89
C LYS A 108 -3.10 -7.00 21.40
N SER A 109 -2.73 -8.19 21.86
CA SER A 109 -2.62 -8.49 23.29
C SER A 109 -1.25 -8.15 23.88
N SER A 110 -0.23 -7.91 23.04
CA SER A 110 1.08 -7.47 23.52
C SER A 110 1.00 -6.14 24.26
N ARG A 111 1.83 -5.96 25.30
CA ARG A 111 1.91 -4.69 26.05
C ARG A 111 2.24 -3.50 25.16
N CYS A 112 3.16 -3.73 24.23
CA CYS A 112 3.51 -2.81 23.16
C CYS A 112 4.20 -3.59 22.04
N VAL A 113 4.23 -2.99 20.85
CA VAL A 113 5.00 -3.51 19.73
C VAL A 113 6.23 -2.62 19.53
N LYS A 114 7.42 -3.21 19.67
CA LYS A 114 8.67 -2.53 19.35
C LYS A 114 8.93 -2.66 17.85
N VAL A 115 9.00 -1.53 17.16
CA VAL A 115 9.33 -1.44 15.74
C VAL A 115 10.81 -1.18 15.59
N LEU A 116 11.57 -2.14 15.05
CA LEU A 116 13.02 -2.01 14.89
C LEU A 116 13.36 -1.43 13.51
N LEU A 117 13.70 -0.15 13.47
CA LEU A 117 14.08 0.58 12.25
C LEU A 117 15.59 0.48 12.04
N GLU A 118 16.00 0.03 10.86
CA GLU A 118 17.41 -0.26 10.56
C GLU A 118 18.06 0.76 9.63
N LYS A 119 17.26 1.48 8.84
CA LYS A 119 17.83 2.49 7.95
C LYS A 119 18.44 3.64 8.76
N PRO A 120 19.48 4.30 8.21
CA PRO A 120 20.03 5.49 8.83
C PRO A 120 18.94 6.55 9.02
N VAL A 121 18.88 7.17 10.20
CA VAL A 121 17.97 8.29 10.49
C VAL A 121 18.76 9.51 10.95
N CYS A 122 18.51 10.65 10.31
CA CYS A 122 19.14 11.94 10.57
C CYS A 122 18.75 12.45 11.96
N ARG A 123 19.66 12.34 12.92
CA ARG A 123 19.42 12.76 14.31
C ARG A 123 19.24 14.28 14.43
N ASP A 124 20.00 15.06 13.67
CA ASP A 124 19.97 16.52 13.80
C ASP A 124 18.62 17.08 13.31
N TRP A 125 18.02 16.46 12.28
CA TRP A 125 16.66 16.79 11.84
C TRP A 125 15.61 16.38 12.87
N GLN A 126 15.73 15.17 13.42
CA GLN A 126 14.84 14.67 14.47
C GLN A 126 14.84 15.59 15.70
N ASP A 127 16.01 16.09 16.11
CA ASP A 127 16.14 17.04 17.22
C ASP A 127 15.52 18.40 16.87
N THR A 128 15.79 18.92 15.66
CA THR A 128 15.25 20.20 15.19
C THR A 128 13.71 20.18 15.13
N ALA A 129 13.13 19.14 14.52
CA ALA A 129 11.68 18.99 14.40
C ALA A 129 11.00 18.83 15.76
N ARG A 130 11.61 18.06 16.68
CA ARG A 130 11.12 17.93 18.06
C ARG A 130 11.12 19.25 18.82
N GLN A 131 12.17 20.05 18.66
CA GLN A 131 12.27 21.35 19.29
C GLN A 131 11.20 22.31 18.75
N ALA A 132 11.04 22.39 17.43
CA ALA A 132 10.06 23.26 16.79
C ALA A 132 8.63 23.00 17.30
N PHE A 133 8.26 21.73 17.48
CA PHE A 133 6.92 21.34 17.97
C PHE A 133 6.64 21.77 19.41
N ASN A 134 7.68 21.89 20.24
CA ASN A 134 7.51 22.32 21.63
C ASN A 134 7.46 23.85 21.79
N GLU A 135 7.95 24.61 20.81
CA GLU A 135 8.17 26.05 20.93
C GLU A 135 7.12 26.90 20.20
N VAL A 136 6.55 26.42 19.10
CA VAL A 136 5.67 27.22 18.22
C VAL A 136 4.49 26.37 17.73
N ALA A 137 3.34 27.01 17.50
CA ALA A 137 2.26 26.40 16.74
C ALA A 137 2.75 26.13 15.30
N ILE A 138 2.78 24.86 14.89
CA ILE A 138 3.28 24.47 13.58
C ILE A 138 2.17 24.59 12.54
N ASP A 139 2.48 25.26 11.44
CA ASP A 139 1.72 25.14 10.19
C ASP A 139 2.11 23.84 9.49
N GLU A 140 1.13 22.94 9.33
CA GLU A 140 1.37 21.56 8.88
C GLU A 140 1.91 21.52 7.44
N GLU A 141 1.39 22.38 6.56
CA GLU A 141 1.80 22.46 5.16
C GLU A 141 3.25 22.97 5.04
N SER A 142 3.58 24.04 5.76
CA SER A 142 4.95 24.57 5.82
C SER A 142 5.93 23.54 6.38
N PHE A 143 5.54 22.82 7.44
CA PHE A 143 6.38 21.77 8.02
C PHE A 143 6.65 20.64 7.03
N ALA A 144 5.61 20.17 6.33
CA ALA A 144 5.76 19.14 5.31
C ALA A 144 6.72 19.58 4.19
N GLU A 145 6.60 20.82 3.71
CA GLU A 145 7.51 21.36 2.69
C GLU A 145 8.95 21.50 3.20
N GLU A 146 9.15 21.94 4.44
CA GLU A 146 10.49 22.03 5.06
C GLU A 146 11.14 20.65 5.24
N GLU A 147 10.36 19.66 5.66
CA GLU A 147 10.81 18.28 5.81
C GLU A 147 11.22 17.68 4.46
N LEU A 148 10.41 17.87 3.43
CA LEU A 148 10.75 17.44 2.07
C LEU A 148 11.96 18.21 1.53
N ALA A 149 12.08 19.50 1.82
CA ALA A 149 13.24 20.31 1.45
C ALA A 149 14.52 19.86 2.15
N HIS A 150 14.44 19.42 3.41
CA HIS A 150 15.54 18.76 4.12
C HIS A 150 15.93 17.47 3.39
N GLY A 151 14.94 16.62 3.11
CA GLY A 151 15.13 15.33 2.48
C GLY A 151 15.83 15.39 1.12
N ARG A 152 15.60 16.45 0.32
CA ARG A 152 16.30 16.69 -0.96
C ARG A 152 17.83 16.64 -0.83
N LYS A 153 18.37 16.94 0.35
CA LYS A 153 19.81 17.00 0.62
C LYS A 153 20.28 15.95 1.64
N CYS A 154 19.38 15.35 2.40
CA CYS A 154 19.69 14.30 3.37
C CYS A 154 18.61 13.21 3.30
N PRO A 155 18.91 12.04 2.73
CA PRO A 155 17.91 10.99 2.48
C PRO A 155 17.48 10.23 3.75
N HIS A 156 18.10 10.50 4.89
CA HIS A 156 17.96 9.75 6.13
C HIS A 156 16.74 10.21 6.95
N LEU A 157 15.56 10.19 6.33
CA LEU A 157 14.29 10.46 7.03
C LEU A 157 13.67 9.16 7.54
N LEU A 158 13.06 9.20 8.72
CA LEU A 158 12.55 8.00 9.41
C LEU A 158 11.51 7.24 8.57
N PHE A 159 10.61 7.97 7.92
CA PHE A 159 9.57 7.39 7.05
C PHE A 159 10.10 6.78 5.75
N GLY A 160 11.40 6.91 5.47
CA GLY A 160 12.08 6.20 4.38
C GLY A 160 12.52 4.77 4.74
N ASP A 161 12.23 4.29 5.97
CA ASP A 161 12.51 2.91 6.36
C ASP A 161 11.53 1.93 5.68
N PRO A 162 12.01 0.79 5.12
CA PRO A 162 11.18 -0.20 4.45
C PRO A 162 10.07 -0.82 5.31
N TRP A 163 10.11 -0.63 6.64
CA TRP A 163 9.04 -1.08 7.53
C TRP A 163 7.67 -0.55 7.11
N PHE A 164 7.60 0.70 6.61
CA PHE A 164 6.35 1.30 6.13
C PHE A 164 5.89 0.76 4.77
N GLU A 165 6.77 0.08 4.03
CA GLU A 165 6.47 -0.42 2.67
C GLU A 165 6.06 -1.90 2.67
N ARG A 166 6.43 -2.67 3.70
CA ARG A 166 6.17 -4.11 3.72
C ARG A 166 4.76 -4.45 4.19
N LEU A 167 4.21 -5.50 3.57
CA LEU A 167 2.85 -5.98 3.87
C LEU A 167 2.66 -6.33 5.34
N TRP A 168 3.48 -7.27 5.84
CA TRP A 168 3.35 -7.83 7.18
C TRP A 168 3.65 -6.80 8.26
N THR A 169 4.77 -6.07 8.17
CA THR A 169 5.15 -5.07 9.17
C THR A 169 4.07 -4.00 9.39
N ARG A 170 3.44 -3.51 8.30
CA ARG A 170 2.31 -2.60 8.44
C ARG A 170 1.10 -3.27 9.11
N GLN A 171 0.82 -4.52 8.79
CA GLN A 171 -0.29 -5.25 9.42
C GLN A 171 -0.06 -5.42 10.94
N GLU A 172 1.17 -5.74 11.34
CA GLU A 172 1.60 -5.79 12.74
C GLU A 172 1.43 -4.43 13.43
N GLY A 173 1.82 -3.36 12.72
CA GLY A 173 1.63 -1.98 13.16
C GLY A 173 0.16 -1.58 13.33
N LEU A 174 -0.72 -2.07 12.46
CA LEU A 174 -2.17 -1.82 12.55
C LEU A 174 -2.78 -2.50 13.78
N TYR A 175 -2.38 -3.72 14.10
CA TYR A 175 -2.90 -4.48 15.25
C TYR A 175 -2.54 -3.91 16.61
N ALA A 176 -1.37 -3.28 16.71
CA ALA A 176 -0.84 -2.77 17.96
C ALA A 176 -1.68 -1.62 18.54
N LEU A 177 -2.05 -1.68 19.82
CA LEU A 177 -2.55 -0.50 20.53
C LEU A 177 -1.44 0.51 20.85
N VAL A 178 -0.23 0.01 21.11
CA VAL A 178 0.95 0.81 21.44
C VAL A 178 2.11 0.42 20.53
N LEU A 179 2.72 1.40 19.87
CA LEU A 179 3.91 1.27 19.05
C LEU A 179 5.05 2.08 19.64
N ASP A 180 6.23 1.45 19.77
CA ASP A 180 7.48 2.13 20.11
C ASP A 180 8.47 1.94 18.97
N PHE A 181 8.91 3.02 18.34
CA PHE A 181 9.86 2.98 17.24
C PHE A 181 11.28 3.08 17.79
N VAL A 182 12.12 2.12 17.44
CA VAL A 182 13.50 2.05 17.89
C VAL A 182 14.42 2.25 16.70
N ILE A 183 15.09 3.40 16.66
CA ILE A 183 16.11 3.70 15.64
C ILE A 183 17.39 2.96 16.00
N LEU A 184 17.77 1.98 15.20
CA LEU A 184 19.00 1.21 15.41
C LEU A 184 20.25 1.92 14.86
N ASN A 185 20.07 2.85 13.90
CA ASN A 185 21.17 3.52 13.21
C ASN A 185 20.98 5.05 13.10
N PRO A 186 21.08 5.80 14.22
CA PRO A 186 21.03 7.26 14.17
C PRO A 186 22.34 7.82 13.60
N VAL A 187 22.25 8.70 12.59
CA VAL A 187 23.40 9.32 11.90
C VAL A 187 23.34 10.85 11.96
N PRO A 188 24.48 11.55 11.95
CA PRO A 188 24.49 13.02 11.77
C PRO A 188 23.89 13.40 10.42
N CYS A 189 23.48 14.66 10.28
CA CYS A 189 22.93 15.17 9.04
C CYS A 189 23.98 15.18 7.91
N GLU A 190 23.68 14.48 6.81
CA GLU A 190 24.58 14.38 5.65
C GLU A 190 24.39 15.49 4.61
N ARG A 191 23.66 16.56 4.94
CA ARG A 191 23.42 17.67 4.00
C ARG A 191 24.76 18.26 3.54
N PRO A 192 25.13 18.19 2.25
CA PRO A 192 26.36 18.78 1.76
C PRO A 192 26.27 20.31 1.87
N GLN A 193 27.29 20.94 2.47
CA GLN A 193 27.24 22.37 2.78
C GLN A 193 27.25 23.30 1.54
N LYS A 194 27.71 22.84 0.36
CA LYS A 194 27.92 23.72 -0.82
C LYS A 194 27.83 23.02 -2.19
N THR A 195 27.01 22.00 -2.39
CA THR A 195 26.83 21.43 -3.74
C THR A 195 25.59 22.01 -4.42
N HIS A 196 25.77 22.49 -5.65
CA HIS A 196 24.67 22.76 -6.56
C HIS A 196 24.01 21.40 -6.85
N VAL A 197 22.79 21.20 -6.36
CA VAL A 197 22.02 20.01 -6.70
C VAL A 197 21.41 20.24 -8.08
N ASP A 198 21.57 19.29 -9.00
CA ASP A 198 20.84 19.30 -10.27
C ASP A 198 19.33 19.44 -10.00
N GLY A 199 18.67 20.41 -10.65
CA GLY A 199 17.25 20.70 -10.42
C GLY A 199 16.36 19.49 -10.68
N LYS A 200 16.70 18.68 -11.69
CA LYS A 200 16.00 17.44 -11.99
C LYS A 200 16.21 16.38 -10.90
N ALA A 201 17.45 16.12 -10.51
CA ALA A 201 17.76 15.20 -9.40
C ALA A 201 17.06 15.61 -8.09
N ALA A 202 17.04 16.90 -7.77
CA ALA A 202 16.34 17.43 -6.59
C ALA A 202 14.82 17.20 -6.68
N TRP A 203 14.22 17.40 -7.85
CA TRP A 203 12.80 17.18 -8.08
C TRP A 203 12.40 15.70 -8.01
N VAL A 204 13.24 14.80 -8.54
CA VAL A 204 13.06 13.35 -8.42
C VAL A 204 13.17 12.92 -6.96
N SER A 205 14.22 13.34 -6.26
CA SER A 205 14.42 13.05 -4.83
C SER A 205 13.22 13.53 -4.00
N HIS A 206 12.75 14.75 -4.23
CA HIS A 206 11.56 15.28 -3.57
C HIS A 206 10.31 14.42 -3.82
N GLY A 207 10.07 13.96 -5.05
CA GLY A 207 8.92 13.09 -5.33
C GLY A 207 9.02 11.75 -4.63
N SER A 208 10.20 11.13 -4.62
CA SER A 208 10.42 9.87 -3.90
C SER A 208 10.14 10.01 -2.41
N LEU A 209 10.59 11.12 -1.79
CA LEU A 209 10.33 11.40 -0.37
C LEU A 209 8.86 11.69 -0.10
N LEU A 210 8.20 12.44 -0.99
CA LEU A 210 6.77 12.68 -0.92
C LEU A 210 6.01 11.35 -0.99
N ALA A 211 6.37 10.45 -1.90
CA ALA A 211 5.77 9.12 -2.01
C ALA A 211 5.95 8.31 -0.70
N GLN A 212 7.14 8.31 -0.11
CA GLN A 212 7.40 7.63 1.17
C GLN A 212 6.60 8.25 2.32
N ARG A 213 6.50 9.58 2.37
CA ARG A 213 5.67 10.28 3.34
C ARG A 213 4.19 9.90 3.18
N THR A 214 3.67 9.89 1.95
CA THR A 214 2.29 9.45 1.67
C THR A 214 2.04 7.99 2.06
N ILE A 215 3.04 7.10 1.92
CA ILE A 215 2.93 5.71 2.38
C ILE A 215 2.74 5.65 3.91
N LEU A 216 3.50 6.45 4.67
CA LEU A 216 3.32 6.60 6.10
C LEU A 216 1.95 7.22 6.45
N GLU A 217 1.57 8.32 5.81
CA GLU A 217 0.27 8.96 6.06
C GLU A 217 -0.90 8.01 5.79
N SER A 218 -0.83 7.22 4.71
CA SER A 218 -1.77 6.13 4.45
C SER A 218 -1.78 5.11 5.60
N PHE A 219 -0.62 4.71 6.13
CA PHE A 219 -0.58 3.82 7.30
C PHE A 219 -1.28 4.43 8.52
N LEU A 220 -1.10 5.72 8.76
CA LEU A 220 -1.72 6.41 9.90
C LEU A 220 -3.24 6.52 9.72
N HIS A 221 -3.72 6.82 8.51
CA HIS A 221 -5.15 6.77 8.17
C HIS A 221 -5.75 5.38 8.36
N ASP A 222 -5.06 4.35 7.88
CA ASP A 222 -5.48 2.95 8.05
C ASP A 222 -5.55 2.61 9.54
N LYS A 223 -4.56 3.03 10.33
CA LYS A 223 -4.48 2.78 11.77
C LYS A 223 -5.63 3.46 12.52
N LEU A 224 -5.87 4.74 12.25
CA LEU A 224 -7.01 5.47 12.82
C LEU A 224 -8.33 4.79 12.47
N SER A 225 -8.52 4.40 11.21
CA SER A 225 -9.72 3.69 10.74
C SER A 225 -9.87 2.30 11.38
N TYR A 226 -8.76 1.57 11.55
CA TYR A 226 -8.73 0.25 12.18
C TYR A 226 -9.21 0.31 13.63
N HIS A 227 -8.85 1.38 14.35
CA HIS A 227 -9.22 1.61 15.75
C HIS A 227 -10.51 2.45 15.91
N GLY A 228 -11.26 2.67 14.84
CA GLY A 228 -12.60 3.25 14.90
C GLY A 228 -12.66 4.78 14.98
N ILE A 229 -11.55 5.47 14.75
CA ILE A 229 -11.54 6.93 14.69
C ILE A 229 -12.21 7.38 13.39
N LEU A 230 -13.27 8.19 13.53
CA LEU A 230 -14.05 8.69 12.40
C LEU A 230 -13.20 9.61 11.50
N PRO A 231 -13.44 9.64 10.17
CA PRO A 231 -12.65 10.44 9.23
C PRO A 231 -12.53 11.92 9.61
N THR A 232 -13.60 12.55 10.07
CA THR A 232 -13.61 13.97 10.46
C THR A 232 -12.69 14.27 11.65
N THR A 233 -12.57 13.33 12.58
CA THR A 233 -11.65 13.43 13.73
C THR A 233 -10.24 13.02 13.32
N ALA A 234 -10.12 12.03 12.42
CA ALA A 234 -8.86 11.54 11.89
C ALA A 234 -8.08 12.64 11.16
N GLU A 235 -8.75 13.50 10.38
CA GLU A 235 -8.11 14.64 9.69
C GLU A 235 -7.43 15.59 10.69
N GLY A 236 -8.10 15.95 11.79
CA GLY A 236 -7.51 16.80 12.83
C GLY A 236 -6.44 16.11 13.70
N ALA A 237 -6.42 14.77 13.73
CA ALA A 237 -5.46 13.99 14.50
C ALA A 237 -4.22 13.56 13.68
N LEU A 238 -4.29 13.62 12.35
CA LEU A 238 -3.29 13.02 11.45
C LEU A 238 -1.89 13.61 11.66
N PHE A 239 -1.78 14.92 11.81
CA PHE A 239 -0.48 15.56 12.05
C PHE A 239 0.09 15.22 13.43
N SER A 240 -0.77 15.13 14.45
CA SER A 240 -0.36 14.75 15.81
C SER A 240 0.15 13.30 15.85
N ILE A 241 -0.57 12.37 15.22
CA ILE A 241 -0.17 10.96 15.17
C ILE A 241 1.08 10.76 14.30
N TYR A 242 1.22 11.55 13.21
CA TYR A 242 2.44 11.60 12.41
C TYR A 242 3.63 12.00 13.28
N PHE A 243 3.47 13.05 14.08
CA PHE A 243 4.52 13.53 14.95
C PHE A 243 4.89 12.52 16.06
N ASP A 244 3.89 11.87 16.65
CA ASP A 244 4.08 10.82 17.65
C ASP A 244 4.90 9.64 17.09
N VAL A 245 4.63 9.24 15.85
CA VAL A 245 5.37 8.16 15.16
C VAL A 245 6.77 8.60 14.74
N VAL A 246 6.88 9.72 14.02
CA VAL A 246 8.12 10.12 13.33
C VAL A 246 9.12 10.79 14.25
N TYR A 247 8.66 11.49 15.28
CA TYR A 247 9.51 12.36 16.09
C TYR A 247 9.50 12.02 17.58
N LYS A 248 8.36 11.62 18.16
CA LYS A 248 8.34 11.10 19.54
C LYS A 248 8.70 9.62 19.63
N HIS A 249 8.62 8.90 18.51
CA HIS A 249 8.89 7.47 18.39
C HIS A 249 8.02 6.61 19.32
N HIS A 250 6.83 7.11 19.68
CA HIS A 250 5.89 6.46 20.56
C HIS A 250 4.47 6.85 20.15
N LEU A 251 3.64 5.84 19.86
CA LEU A 251 2.23 6.02 19.55
C LEU A 251 1.40 5.10 20.45
N SER A 252 0.51 5.67 21.24
CA SER A 252 -0.52 4.95 21.98
C SER A 252 -1.90 5.36 21.45
N MET A 253 -2.64 4.41 20.88
CA MET A 253 -4.00 4.66 20.40
C MET A 253 -4.99 5.03 21.51
N LEU A 254 -4.66 4.67 22.76
CA LEU A 254 -5.42 5.09 23.94
C LEU A 254 -5.36 6.61 24.15
N ALA A 255 -4.30 7.29 23.70
CA ALA A 255 -4.20 8.75 23.78
C ALA A 255 -5.11 9.48 22.79
N TYR A 256 -5.72 8.75 21.86
CA TYR A 256 -6.63 9.25 20.82
C TYR A 256 -8.08 8.76 21.05
N ASP A 257 -8.41 8.31 22.27
CA ASP A 257 -9.72 7.75 22.62
C ASP A 257 -10.17 6.61 21.69
N ALA A 258 -9.21 5.82 21.20
CA ALA A 258 -9.48 4.76 20.24
C ALA A 258 -9.69 3.39 20.91
N ASP A 259 -10.57 2.59 20.33
CA ASP A 259 -10.82 1.21 20.76
C ASP A 259 -9.82 0.22 20.14
N ALA A 260 -9.73 -0.98 20.71
CA ALA A 260 -9.00 -2.08 20.08
C ALA A 260 -9.73 -2.54 18.80
N GLY A 261 -9.04 -2.51 17.66
CA GLY A 261 -9.62 -2.87 16.36
C GLY A 261 -9.73 -4.39 16.08
N PRO A 262 -10.31 -4.77 14.93
CA PRO A 262 -10.83 -3.88 13.90
C PRO A 262 -12.18 -3.28 14.30
N ALA A 263 -12.36 -1.99 14.03
CA ALA A 263 -13.66 -1.36 14.15
C ALA A 263 -14.65 -1.94 13.12
N PRO A 264 -15.95 -2.04 13.42
CA PRO A 264 -16.95 -2.54 12.47
C PRO A 264 -17.00 -1.76 11.14
N THR A 265 -16.58 -0.49 11.15
CA THR A 265 -16.53 0.37 9.97
C THR A 265 -15.26 0.19 9.12
N TYR A 266 -14.26 -0.55 9.61
CA TYR A 266 -13.01 -0.78 8.89
C TYR A 266 -13.24 -1.74 7.72
N SER A 267 -12.70 -1.40 6.54
CA SER A 267 -12.71 -2.27 5.36
C SER A 267 -11.28 -2.72 5.06
N PRO A 268 -10.87 -3.93 5.46
CA PRO A 268 -9.51 -4.44 5.24
C PRO A 268 -9.10 -4.41 3.77
N ILE A 269 -10.03 -4.73 2.86
CA ILE A 269 -9.77 -4.79 1.42
C ILE A 269 -9.61 -3.39 0.84
N ARG A 270 -10.47 -2.43 1.21
CA ARG A 270 -10.40 -1.07 0.66
C ARG A 270 -9.11 -0.37 1.07
N GLU A 271 -8.74 -0.48 2.35
CA GLU A 271 -7.51 0.14 2.85
C GLU A 271 -6.28 -0.61 2.32
N ALA A 272 -6.34 -1.94 2.20
CA ALA A 272 -5.28 -2.71 1.54
C ALA A 272 -5.09 -2.35 0.07
N TRP A 273 -6.16 -2.18 -0.69
CA TRP A 273 -6.12 -1.82 -2.11
C TRP A 273 -5.44 -0.47 -2.34
N ARG A 274 -5.57 0.47 -1.41
CA ARG A 274 -4.92 1.80 -1.48
C ARG A 274 -3.41 1.77 -1.18
N SER A 275 -2.85 0.59 -0.96
CA SER A 275 -1.48 0.44 -0.47
C SER A 275 -0.54 -0.10 -1.54
N GLY A 276 0.66 0.47 -1.64
CA GLY A 276 1.77 -0.04 -2.46
C GLY A 276 2.53 -1.22 -1.83
N ARG A 277 2.03 -1.80 -0.73
CA ARG A 277 2.76 -2.83 0.02
C ARG A 277 3.08 -4.05 -0.82
N SER A 278 4.28 -4.59 -0.63
CA SER A 278 4.72 -5.81 -1.30
C SER A 278 5.13 -6.90 -0.32
N THR A 279 5.21 -8.13 -0.84
CA THR A 279 5.67 -9.32 -0.15
C THR A 279 6.43 -10.22 -1.12
N THR A 280 7.28 -11.09 -0.59
CA THR A 280 7.99 -12.11 -1.38
C THR A 280 7.10 -13.26 -1.85
N LYS A 281 5.90 -13.42 -1.27
CA LYS A 281 4.98 -14.53 -1.56
C LYS A 281 3.58 -13.99 -1.76
N GLU A 282 3.06 -14.10 -2.98
CA GLU A 282 1.83 -13.46 -3.42
C GLU A 282 0.61 -13.89 -2.58
N ARG A 283 0.58 -15.14 -2.11
CA ARG A 283 -0.48 -15.64 -1.22
C ARG A 283 -0.64 -14.82 0.06
N ASP A 284 0.43 -14.17 0.52
CA ASP A 284 0.40 -13.38 1.75
C ASP A 284 -0.50 -12.15 1.61
N TYR A 285 -0.77 -11.68 0.38
CA TYR A 285 -1.79 -10.64 0.17
C TYR A 285 -3.14 -11.07 0.73
N VAL A 286 -3.54 -12.34 0.58
CA VAL A 286 -4.77 -12.86 1.19
C VAL A 286 -4.60 -13.08 2.68
N LEU A 287 -3.49 -13.72 3.10
CA LEU A 287 -3.25 -14.09 4.50
C LEU A 287 -3.05 -12.90 5.44
N ALA A 288 -2.66 -11.73 4.94
CA ALA A 288 -2.50 -10.53 5.75
C ALA A 288 -3.81 -9.73 5.91
N VAL A 289 -4.75 -9.86 4.97
CA VAL A 289 -5.97 -9.02 4.92
C VAL A 289 -7.22 -9.75 5.35
N PHE A 290 -7.42 -10.95 4.82
CA PHE A 290 -8.68 -11.68 5.01
C PHE A 290 -8.90 -12.20 6.44
N PRO A 291 -7.87 -12.51 7.25
CA PRO A 291 -8.10 -12.88 8.66
C PRO A 291 -8.75 -11.79 9.52
N ASP A 292 -8.74 -10.52 9.10
CA ASP A 292 -9.49 -9.44 9.78
C ASP A 292 -10.97 -9.39 9.36
N ILE A 293 -11.39 -10.22 8.39
CA ILE A 293 -12.79 -10.28 7.95
C ILE A 293 -13.50 -11.39 8.73
N ASP A 294 -14.49 -10.99 9.52
CA ASP A 294 -15.26 -11.93 10.34
C ASP A 294 -15.90 -13.04 9.47
N GLY A 295 -15.75 -14.29 9.92
CA GLY A 295 -16.21 -15.48 9.24
C GLY A 295 -15.21 -16.15 8.28
N TYR A 296 -14.12 -15.47 7.87
CA TYR A 296 -13.11 -16.11 7.03
C TYR A 296 -12.29 -17.14 7.81
N LYS A 297 -12.04 -18.31 7.18
CA LYS A 297 -11.16 -19.35 7.73
C LYS A 297 -10.05 -19.67 6.74
N ILE A 298 -8.79 -19.58 7.19
CA ILE A 298 -7.63 -19.97 6.38
C ILE A 298 -7.74 -21.48 6.08
N PRO A 299 -7.70 -21.90 4.79
CA PRO A 299 -7.78 -23.31 4.44
C PRO A 299 -6.53 -24.07 4.92
N PRO A 300 -6.63 -25.35 5.34
CA PRO A 300 -5.50 -26.11 5.91
C PRO A 300 -4.25 -26.19 5.02
N LYS A 301 -4.42 -26.06 3.69
CA LYS A 301 -3.35 -26.10 2.69
C LYS A 301 -2.95 -24.73 2.16
N ALA A 302 -3.27 -23.63 2.86
CA ALA A 302 -3.04 -22.27 2.37
C ALA A 302 -1.58 -21.99 1.93
N ARG A 303 -0.58 -22.59 2.60
CA ARG A 303 0.84 -22.42 2.22
C ARG A 303 1.21 -23.01 0.86
N SER A 304 0.46 -24.00 0.38
CA SER A 304 0.66 -24.62 -0.94
C SER A 304 -0.30 -24.09 -2.00
N MET A 305 -1.27 -23.25 -1.63
CA MET A 305 -2.19 -22.64 -2.58
C MET A 305 -1.52 -21.47 -3.29
N SER A 306 -1.85 -21.29 -4.56
CA SER A 306 -1.53 -20.07 -5.28
C SER A 306 -2.30 -18.89 -4.70
N TYR A 307 -1.86 -17.67 -5.00
CA TYR A 307 -2.61 -16.47 -4.65
C TYR A 307 -4.05 -16.52 -5.21
N SER A 308 -4.21 -16.89 -6.48
CA SER A 308 -5.52 -16.89 -7.14
C SER A 308 -6.46 -17.95 -6.59
N ASP A 309 -5.96 -19.14 -6.23
CA ASP A 309 -6.75 -20.17 -5.54
C ASP A 309 -7.18 -19.71 -4.16
N LEU A 310 -6.28 -19.07 -3.40
CA LEU A 310 -6.54 -18.63 -2.04
C LEU A 310 -7.53 -17.46 -2.00
N LEU A 311 -7.38 -16.49 -2.90
CA LEU A 311 -8.32 -15.38 -3.01
C LEU A 311 -9.70 -15.88 -3.48
N ARG A 312 -9.76 -16.77 -4.48
CA ARG A 312 -11.03 -17.37 -4.92
C ARG A 312 -11.72 -18.10 -3.78
N ASN A 313 -10.96 -18.89 -3.00
CA ASN A 313 -11.47 -19.57 -1.82
C ASN A 313 -12.03 -18.56 -0.79
N ALA A 314 -11.31 -17.47 -0.55
CA ALA A 314 -11.72 -16.45 0.41
C ALA A 314 -12.99 -15.70 -0.02
N ILE A 315 -13.08 -15.31 -1.29
CA ILE A 315 -14.28 -14.71 -1.90
C ILE A 315 -15.49 -15.64 -1.76
N LEU A 316 -15.32 -16.94 -2.05
CA LEU A 316 -16.39 -17.93 -1.96
C LEU A 316 -16.84 -18.20 -0.52
N GLN A 317 -15.91 -18.22 0.46
CA GLN A 317 -16.26 -18.33 1.87
C GLN A 317 -17.06 -17.10 2.33
N LEU A 318 -16.65 -15.89 1.92
CA LEU A 318 -17.25 -14.65 2.39
C LEU A 318 -18.59 -14.33 1.73
N ALA A 319 -18.79 -14.75 0.47
CA ALA A 319 -20.10 -14.69 -0.18
C ALA A 319 -21.16 -15.53 0.57
N ILE A 320 -20.74 -16.55 1.31
CA ILE A 320 -21.62 -17.36 2.19
C ILE A 320 -21.88 -16.64 3.52
N CYS A 321 -20.98 -15.75 3.97
CA CYS A 321 -21.09 -15.03 5.24
C CYS A 321 -21.98 -13.79 5.19
N GLY A 322 -22.47 -13.38 4.02
CA GLY A 322 -23.42 -12.28 3.83
C GLY A 322 -22.90 -10.87 4.17
N ARG A 323 -21.73 -10.70 4.78
CA ARG A 323 -21.23 -9.39 5.24
C ARG A 323 -20.38 -8.62 4.25
N LEU A 324 -19.77 -9.30 3.28
CA LEU A 324 -18.89 -8.68 2.28
C LEU A 324 -19.55 -8.72 0.90
N ARG A 325 -19.83 -7.55 0.32
CA ARG A 325 -20.21 -7.44 -1.09
C ARG A 325 -18.99 -7.13 -1.92
N ILE A 326 -18.84 -7.87 -3.01
CA ILE A 326 -17.76 -7.69 -3.99
C ILE A 326 -18.40 -7.26 -5.30
N ALA A 327 -17.91 -6.15 -5.86
CA ALA A 327 -18.26 -5.70 -7.19
C ALA A 327 -17.01 -5.81 -8.09
N PRO A 328 -17.06 -6.55 -9.21
CA PRO A 328 -15.93 -6.67 -10.12
C PRO A 328 -15.69 -5.36 -10.89
N LYS A 329 -14.47 -4.84 -10.82
CA LYS A 329 -13.95 -3.84 -11.79
C LYS A 329 -13.38 -4.48 -13.04
N VAL A 330 -13.15 -5.79 -13.04
CA VAL A 330 -12.81 -6.54 -14.26
C VAL A 330 -13.51 -7.90 -14.16
N PRO A 331 -14.64 -8.12 -14.86
CA PRO A 331 -15.33 -9.40 -14.80
C PRO A 331 -14.47 -10.54 -15.36
N GLN A 332 -14.50 -11.72 -14.75
CA GLN A 332 -13.75 -12.89 -15.21
C GLN A 332 -14.14 -13.29 -16.64
N GLY A 333 -15.41 -13.13 -17.01
CA GLY A 333 -15.89 -13.40 -18.38
C GLY A 333 -15.29 -12.46 -19.44
N MET A 334 -14.77 -11.31 -19.04
CA MET A 334 -14.03 -10.39 -19.91
C MET A 334 -12.67 -10.96 -20.32
N MET A 335 -12.05 -11.71 -19.39
CA MET A 335 -10.67 -12.16 -19.49
C MET A 335 -10.53 -13.62 -19.92
N ILE A 336 -11.58 -14.43 -19.74
CA ILE A 336 -11.59 -15.86 -20.07
C ILE A 336 -12.72 -16.13 -21.05
N SER A 337 -12.42 -16.80 -22.16
CA SER A 337 -13.34 -17.14 -23.26
C SER A 337 -14.48 -18.10 -22.87
N SER A 338 -14.64 -18.45 -21.59
CA SER A 338 -15.53 -19.52 -21.11
C SER A 338 -16.85 -19.06 -20.48
N GLY A 339 -17.25 -17.78 -20.58
CA GLY A 339 -18.64 -17.37 -20.38
C GLY A 339 -18.90 -16.20 -19.42
N LYS A 340 -20.19 -15.99 -19.09
CA LYS A 340 -20.77 -14.83 -18.39
C LYS A 340 -20.44 -14.73 -16.89
N SER A 341 -19.24 -15.14 -16.46
CA SER A 341 -18.88 -15.07 -15.04
C SER A 341 -18.84 -13.61 -14.57
N THR A 342 -19.66 -13.29 -13.58
CA THR A 342 -19.70 -11.99 -12.88
C THR A 342 -18.73 -11.93 -11.70
N LEU A 343 -17.96 -13.00 -11.46
CA LEU A 343 -16.87 -12.95 -10.47
C LEU A 343 -15.76 -12.04 -10.97
N PRO A 344 -14.97 -11.41 -10.07
CA PRO A 344 -13.81 -10.65 -10.50
C PRO A 344 -12.76 -11.57 -11.12
N TRP A 345 -12.12 -11.09 -12.18
CA TRP A 345 -10.90 -11.68 -12.70
C TRP A 345 -9.81 -11.55 -11.64
N ILE A 346 -9.08 -12.62 -11.37
CA ILE A 346 -8.02 -12.63 -10.36
C ILE A 346 -6.68 -12.69 -11.08
N ILE A 347 -5.78 -11.77 -10.74
CA ILE A 347 -4.42 -11.74 -11.24
C ILE A 347 -3.63 -12.87 -10.58
N ASP A 348 -2.92 -13.71 -11.33
CA ASP A 348 -2.20 -14.85 -10.72
C ASP A 348 -0.96 -14.44 -9.92
N LYS A 349 -0.25 -13.41 -10.38
CA LYS A 349 1.02 -12.93 -9.81
C LYS A 349 1.04 -11.41 -9.65
N PRO A 350 0.31 -10.86 -8.66
CA PRO A 350 0.33 -9.42 -8.38
C PRO A 350 1.68 -9.00 -7.79
N SER A 351 2.18 -7.83 -8.18
CA SER A 351 3.44 -7.25 -7.71
C SER A 351 3.30 -6.54 -6.36
N SER A 352 2.10 -6.08 -6.03
CA SER A 352 1.75 -5.35 -4.81
C SER A 352 0.34 -5.70 -4.35
N ILE A 353 -0.01 -5.31 -3.13
CA ILE A 353 -1.35 -5.52 -2.58
C ILE A 353 -2.42 -4.67 -3.29
N GLY A 354 -2.06 -3.48 -3.78
CA GLY A 354 -2.93 -2.69 -4.64
C GLY A 354 -3.27 -3.47 -5.91
N GLU A 355 -2.26 -3.99 -6.62
CA GLU A 355 -2.49 -4.81 -7.81
C GLU A 355 -3.32 -6.06 -7.50
N ALA A 356 -3.09 -6.71 -6.35
CA ALA A 356 -3.84 -7.88 -5.93
C ALA A 356 -5.36 -7.61 -5.88
N TYR A 357 -5.79 -6.41 -5.53
CA TYR A 357 -7.20 -6.07 -5.40
C TYR A 357 -7.73 -5.12 -6.48
N ASP A 358 -6.91 -4.78 -7.48
CA ASP A 358 -7.27 -3.81 -8.53
C ASP A 358 -8.55 -4.19 -9.28
N THR A 359 -8.82 -5.48 -9.43
CA THR A 359 -9.90 -5.99 -10.30
C THR A 359 -11.27 -6.01 -9.62
N PHE A 360 -11.38 -5.58 -8.37
CA PHE A 360 -12.66 -5.50 -7.66
C PHE A 360 -12.66 -4.45 -6.55
N THR A 361 -13.86 -4.05 -6.16
CA THR A 361 -14.08 -3.30 -4.92
C THR A 361 -14.85 -4.16 -3.95
N ALA A 362 -14.65 -3.93 -2.66
CA ALA A 362 -15.38 -4.63 -1.61
C ALA A 362 -15.94 -3.66 -0.57
N SER A 363 -17.19 -3.88 -0.18
CA SER A 363 -17.92 -3.08 0.82
C SER A 363 -18.53 -3.98 1.89
N MET A 364 -18.44 -3.56 3.15
CA MET A 364 -19.09 -4.24 4.28
C MET A 364 -20.57 -3.82 4.36
N GLU A 365 -21.49 -4.77 4.58
CA GLU A 365 -22.95 -4.54 4.48
C GLU A 365 -23.54 -3.62 5.56
N ASP A 366 -22.84 -3.33 6.65
CA ASP A 366 -23.41 -2.58 7.80
C ASP A 366 -23.80 -1.13 7.46
N LYS A 367 -23.42 -0.62 6.27
CA LYS A 367 -23.86 0.68 5.72
C LYS A 367 -24.10 0.64 4.22
N ALA A 368 -24.88 -0.33 3.71
CA ALA A 368 -25.30 -0.29 2.32
C ALA A 368 -26.25 0.90 2.07
N ASN A 369 -25.69 2.06 1.72
CA ASN A 369 -26.42 3.09 1.01
C ASN A 369 -26.67 2.53 -0.39
N ILE A 370 -27.90 2.07 -0.65
CA ILE A 370 -28.33 1.46 -1.92
C ILE A 370 -27.95 2.34 -3.14
N ALA A 371 -27.73 3.64 -2.93
CA ALA A 371 -27.25 4.61 -3.91
C ALA A 371 -25.80 4.39 -4.44
N GLU A 372 -24.90 3.70 -3.71
CA GLU A 372 -23.57 3.35 -4.25
C GLU A 372 -23.64 2.14 -5.19
N GLN A 373 -24.60 1.24 -4.98
CA GLN A 373 -24.74 0.01 -5.77
C GLN A 373 -25.38 0.24 -7.14
N SER A 374 -26.23 1.26 -7.28
CA SER A 374 -26.78 1.66 -8.59
C SER A 374 -25.72 2.26 -9.52
N LYS A 375 -24.55 2.66 -9.01
CA LYS A 375 -23.42 3.17 -9.80
C LYS A 375 -22.51 2.06 -10.36
N LEU A 376 -22.62 0.83 -9.85
CA LEU A 376 -21.73 -0.30 -10.18
C LEU A 376 -22.43 -1.41 -11.00
N SER A 377 -23.59 -1.10 -11.59
CA SER A 377 -24.33 -2.06 -12.40
C SER A 377 -23.76 -2.12 -13.81
N PRO A 378 -23.37 -3.30 -14.34
CA PRO A 378 -23.03 -3.43 -15.75
C PRO A 378 -24.26 -3.10 -16.61
N ILE A 379 -24.17 -2.04 -17.41
CA ILE A 379 -25.18 -1.70 -18.41
C ILE A 379 -25.10 -2.79 -19.49
N THR A 380 -26.23 -3.46 -19.74
CA THR A 380 -26.24 -4.74 -20.47
C THR A 380 -27.05 -4.72 -21.76
N ASN A 381 -27.49 -3.57 -22.30
CA ASN A 381 -28.33 -3.57 -23.51
C ASN A 381 -27.93 -2.51 -24.55
N ASP A 382 -27.83 -2.98 -25.81
CA ASP A 382 -27.69 -2.26 -27.09
C ASP A 382 -26.77 -1.05 -27.10
N ILE A 383 -25.48 -1.36 -27.21
CA ILE A 383 -24.39 -0.40 -27.24
C ILE A 383 -23.79 -0.37 -28.66
N GLY A 384 -23.71 0.82 -29.25
CA GLY A 384 -22.84 1.07 -30.41
C GLY A 384 -21.40 1.25 -29.94
N LEU A 385 -20.46 0.59 -30.61
CA LEU A 385 -19.02 0.71 -30.35
C LEU A 385 -18.34 1.47 -31.47
N GLU A 386 -17.67 2.57 -31.12
CA GLU A 386 -16.74 3.25 -32.01
C GLU A 386 -15.31 3.06 -31.49
N VAL A 387 -14.37 2.75 -32.39
CA VAL A 387 -12.96 2.53 -32.03
C VAL A 387 -12.31 3.86 -31.69
N VAL A 388 -11.64 3.95 -30.54
CA VAL A 388 -10.79 5.11 -30.23
C VAL A 388 -9.48 4.99 -31.00
N HIS A 389 -9.22 5.94 -31.89
CA HIS A 389 -7.95 6.02 -32.61
C HIS A 389 -6.93 6.82 -31.80
N PHE A 390 -6.02 6.11 -31.15
CA PHE A 390 -4.89 6.72 -30.48
C PHE A 390 -3.84 7.14 -31.50
N THR A 391 -3.64 8.45 -31.63
CA THR A 391 -2.60 9.06 -32.47
C THR A 391 -1.42 9.53 -31.61
N SER A 392 -0.41 10.18 -32.21
CA SER A 392 0.69 10.83 -31.48
C SER A 392 0.28 12.15 -30.79
N SER A 393 -1.00 12.29 -30.41
CA SER A 393 -1.57 13.47 -29.78
C SER A 393 -2.61 13.07 -28.74
N CYS A 394 -2.70 13.86 -27.66
CA CYS A 394 -3.72 13.69 -26.64
C CYS A 394 -5.01 14.48 -26.94
N ALA A 395 -5.01 15.39 -27.93
CA ALA A 395 -6.07 16.39 -28.10
C ALA A 395 -7.47 15.77 -28.28
N ASP A 396 -7.61 14.80 -29.17
CA ASP A 396 -8.90 14.15 -29.45
C ASP A 396 -9.40 13.40 -28.21
N VAL A 397 -8.53 12.59 -27.59
CA VAL A 397 -8.85 11.81 -26.40
C VAL A 397 -9.16 12.70 -25.20
N LYS A 398 -8.47 13.84 -25.05
CA LYS A 398 -8.71 14.83 -23.98
C LYS A 398 -10.08 15.49 -24.14
N ASN A 399 -10.43 15.90 -25.34
CA ASN A 399 -11.74 16.47 -25.66
C ASN A 399 -12.87 15.48 -25.35
N ASP A 400 -12.68 14.22 -25.69
CA ASP A 400 -13.67 13.20 -25.37
C ASP A 400 -13.71 12.90 -23.88
N TRP A 401 -12.56 12.75 -23.22
CA TRP A 401 -12.47 12.57 -21.77
C TRP A 401 -13.22 13.66 -21.00
N MET A 402 -13.08 14.93 -21.39
CA MET A 402 -13.83 16.05 -20.79
C MET A 402 -15.35 15.89 -20.90
N ARG A 403 -15.84 15.29 -21.99
CA ARG A 403 -17.28 15.11 -22.25
C ARG A 403 -17.84 13.87 -21.56
N THR A 404 -16.99 12.86 -21.36
CA THR A 404 -17.43 11.52 -20.98
C THR A 404 -17.06 11.10 -19.57
N ALA A 405 -15.96 11.62 -19.00
CA ALA A 405 -15.44 11.11 -17.75
C ALA A 405 -16.11 11.74 -16.52
N ASP A 406 -16.62 10.90 -15.62
CA ASP A 406 -16.87 11.29 -14.24
C ASP A 406 -15.53 11.31 -13.49
N VAL A 407 -14.85 12.45 -13.50
CA VAL A 407 -13.50 12.59 -12.94
C VAL A 407 -13.46 12.19 -11.46
N LEU A 408 -14.47 12.51 -10.66
CA LEU A 408 -14.49 12.13 -9.23
C LEU A 408 -14.52 10.62 -9.08
N THR A 409 -15.44 9.98 -9.79
CA THR A 409 -15.58 8.53 -9.76
C THR A 409 -14.28 7.87 -10.21
N HIS A 410 -13.67 8.34 -11.31
CA HIS A 410 -12.38 7.82 -11.78
C HIS A 410 -11.25 8.04 -10.77
N MET A 411 -11.11 9.24 -10.20
CA MET A 411 -10.06 9.53 -9.23
C MET A 411 -10.19 8.72 -7.94
N VAL A 412 -11.42 8.44 -7.50
CA VAL A 412 -11.68 7.54 -6.35
C VAL A 412 -11.27 6.10 -6.68
N PHE A 413 -11.33 5.71 -7.95
CA PHE A 413 -10.97 4.37 -8.40
C PHE A 413 -9.52 4.22 -8.86
N VAL A 414 -8.78 5.30 -9.12
CA VAL A 414 -7.37 5.24 -9.49
C VAL A 414 -6.57 4.53 -8.38
N SER A 415 -5.91 3.45 -8.76
CA SER A 415 -4.96 2.75 -7.89
C SER A 415 -3.84 3.71 -7.49
N PRO A 416 -3.43 3.79 -6.21
CA PRO A 416 -2.32 4.66 -5.81
C PRO A 416 -0.96 4.30 -6.45
N SER A 417 -0.84 3.06 -6.94
CA SER A 417 0.29 2.58 -7.77
C SER A 417 0.09 2.80 -9.28
N GLY A 418 -1.03 3.40 -9.67
CA GLY A 418 -1.33 3.80 -11.03
C GLY A 418 -0.48 4.98 -11.51
N PRO A 419 -0.46 5.25 -12.83
CA PRO A 419 0.40 6.29 -13.40
C PRO A 419 -0.04 7.70 -13.02
N CYS A 420 -1.26 7.88 -12.50
CA CYS A 420 -1.91 9.18 -12.31
C CYS A 420 -1.62 9.87 -10.97
N THR A 421 -0.85 9.27 -10.06
CA THR A 421 -0.65 9.84 -8.72
C THR A 421 0.43 10.93 -8.66
N GLY A 422 1.26 11.09 -9.70
CA GLY A 422 2.28 12.16 -9.79
C GLY A 422 3.41 12.11 -8.75
N THR A 423 3.35 11.17 -7.81
CA THR A 423 4.34 10.98 -6.73
C THR A 423 5.55 10.17 -7.20
N THR A 424 5.36 9.24 -8.14
CA THR A 424 6.45 8.40 -8.67
C THR A 424 7.22 9.12 -9.79
N ARG A 425 8.36 9.71 -9.43
CA ARG A 425 9.22 10.51 -10.34
C ARG A 425 10.48 9.79 -10.82
N VAL A 426 10.76 8.61 -10.26
CA VAL A 426 12.02 7.86 -10.44
C VAL A 426 12.26 7.41 -11.89
N HIS A 427 11.19 7.27 -12.69
CA HIS A 427 11.29 6.70 -14.04
C HIS A 427 11.23 7.73 -15.17
N ILE A 428 11.34 9.03 -14.88
CA ILE A 428 11.24 10.10 -15.89
C ILE A 428 12.29 10.00 -17.01
N ASP A 429 13.41 9.31 -16.77
CA ASP A 429 14.43 9.09 -17.79
C ASP A 429 14.03 8.06 -18.86
N SER A 430 13.14 7.14 -18.51
CA SER A 430 12.57 6.17 -19.45
C SER A 430 11.51 6.83 -20.34
N THR A 431 11.37 6.34 -21.57
CA THR A 431 10.32 6.81 -22.50
C THR A 431 8.93 6.68 -21.90
N SER A 432 8.60 5.53 -21.30
CA SER A 432 7.31 5.28 -20.65
C SER A 432 7.06 6.23 -19.47
N GLY A 433 8.05 6.40 -18.59
CA GLY A 433 7.92 7.31 -17.44
C GLY A 433 7.79 8.77 -17.84
N LEU A 434 8.51 9.22 -18.88
CA LEU A 434 8.34 10.56 -19.44
C LEU A 434 6.93 10.75 -20.03
N LEU A 435 6.45 9.80 -20.83
CA LEU A 435 5.11 9.84 -21.41
C LEU A 435 4.01 9.84 -20.36
N HIS A 436 4.11 9.02 -19.31
CA HIS A 436 3.12 9.03 -18.23
C HIS A 436 3.06 10.37 -17.49
N GLN A 437 4.21 11.02 -17.25
CA GLN A 437 4.24 12.35 -16.66
C GLN A 437 3.66 13.40 -17.62
N TYR A 438 3.95 13.29 -18.91
CA TYR A 438 3.31 14.10 -19.95
C TYR A 438 1.79 13.91 -19.97
N PHE A 439 1.28 12.68 -19.90
CA PHE A 439 -0.16 12.43 -19.86
C PHE A 439 -0.80 12.94 -18.56
N CYS A 440 -0.15 12.81 -17.41
CA CYS A 440 -0.63 13.42 -16.18
C CYS A 440 -0.82 14.93 -16.34
N HIS A 441 0.13 15.61 -16.98
CA HIS A 441 0.02 17.02 -17.31
C HIS A 441 -1.17 17.33 -18.23
N GLU A 442 -1.28 16.59 -19.34
CA GLU A 442 -2.34 16.81 -20.34
C GLU A 442 -3.75 16.62 -19.76
N PHE A 443 -3.91 15.63 -18.88
CA PHE A 443 -5.21 15.27 -18.30
C PHE A 443 -5.50 15.93 -16.93
N ALA A 444 -4.50 16.47 -16.22
CA ALA A 444 -4.69 17.13 -14.92
C ALA A 444 -5.59 18.37 -15.04
N GLU A 445 -5.44 19.16 -16.09
CA GLU A 445 -6.29 20.33 -16.34
C GLU A 445 -7.78 19.93 -16.43
N VAL A 446 -8.08 18.82 -17.11
CA VAL A 446 -9.46 18.29 -17.20
C VAL A 446 -9.97 17.89 -15.82
N ALA A 447 -9.13 17.25 -15.03
CA ALA A 447 -9.52 16.81 -13.70
C ALA A 447 -9.80 17.99 -12.75
N VAL A 448 -8.99 19.05 -12.84
CA VAL A 448 -9.00 20.18 -11.91
C VAL A 448 -9.98 21.28 -12.33
N SER A 449 -10.21 21.49 -13.63
CA SER A 449 -11.14 22.51 -14.16
C SER A 449 -12.59 22.34 -13.70
N GLN A 450 -12.98 21.13 -13.28
CA GLN A 450 -14.29 20.88 -12.69
C GLN A 450 -14.44 21.47 -11.27
N TYR A 451 -13.34 21.74 -10.57
CA TYR A 451 -13.31 22.18 -9.17
C TYR A 451 -12.72 23.58 -8.99
N LEU A 452 -11.90 24.05 -9.94
CA LEU A 452 -11.30 25.38 -9.89
C LEU A 452 -11.93 26.32 -10.93
N PRO A 453 -12.26 27.57 -10.54
CA PRO A 453 -12.61 28.62 -11.49
C PRO A 453 -11.50 28.82 -12.54
N GLU A 454 -11.87 29.14 -13.78
CA GLU A 454 -10.96 29.30 -14.93
C GLU A 454 -9.73 30.19 -14.61
N GLY A 455 -9.93 31.36 -13.99
CA GLY A 455 -8.82 32.25 -13.62
C GLY A 455 -7.88 31.72 -12.53
N LYS A 456 -8.28 30.71 -11.73
CA LYS A 456 -7.37 30.01 -10.80
C LYS A 456 -6.64 28.85 -11.47
N LEU A 457 -7.25 28.26 -12.50
CA LEU A 457 -6.64 27.21 -13.31
C LEU A 457 -5.48 27.77 -14.14
N GLU A 458 -5.64 28.95 -14.73
CA GLU A 458 -4.58 29.65 -15.47
C GLU A 458 -3.38 30.05 -14.60
N ALA A 459 -3.61 30.26 -13.31
CA ALA A 459 -2.57 30.56 -12.33
C ALA A 459 -1.88 29.29 -11.77
N LEU A 460 -2.34 28.09 -12.14
CA LEU A 460 -1.81 26.84 -11.63
C LEU A 460 -0.50 26.50 -12.34
N GLU A 461 0.61 26.74 -11.64
CA GLU A 461 1.94 26.41 -12.14
C GLU A 461 2.32 25.00 -11.69
N PHE A 462 2.51 24.08 -12.64
CA PHE A 462 2.99 22.75 -12.33
C PHE A 462 4.44 22.82 -11.83
N ARG A 463 4.73 22.10 -10.73
CA ARG A 463 6.09 22.02 -10.12
C ARG A 463 7.18 21.42 -11.04
N THR A 464 6.84 20.99 -12.25
CA THR A 464 7.74 20.46 -13.29
C THR A 464 8.23 21.53 -14.25
N LYS A 465 7.63 22.72 -14.25
CA LYS A 465 8.05 23.84 -15.10
C LYS A 465 9.52 24.15 -14.84
N ASP A 466 10.29 24.29 -15.93
CA ASP A 466 11.74 24.51 -15.93
C ASP A 466 12.58 23.37 -15.31
N VAL A 467 11.97 22.27 -14.88
CA VAL A 467 12.64 21.08 -14.35
C VAL A 467 12.70 19.96 -15.38
N ILE A 468 11.62 19.77 -16.14
CA ILE A 468 11.50 18.75 -17.18
C ILE A 468 11.00 19.40 -18.47
N SER A 469 11.64 19.06 -19.59
CA SER A 469 11.11 19.33 -20.93
C SER A 469 10.41 18.08 -21.46
N PHE A 470 9.24 18.29 -22.07
CA PHE A 470 8.48 17.27 -22.80
C PHE A 470 8.78 17.26 -24.30
N ASP A 471 9.76 18.02 -24.79
CA ASP A 471 10.10 18.06 -26.23
C ASP A 471 10.43 16.67 -26.76
N ARG A 472 11.10 15.85 -25.94
CA ARG A 472 11.42 14.44 -26.23
C ARG A 472 10.19 13.57 -26.49
N CYS A 473 8.99 13.96 -26.04
CA CYS A 473 7.75 13.23 -26.34
C CYS A 473 7.40 13.29 -27.83
N GLN A 474 7.81 14.35 -28.54
CA GLN A 474 7.58 14.51 -29.98
C GLN A 474 8.41 13.54 -30.82
N ASP A 475 9.56 13.12 -30.31
CA ASP A 475 10.47 12.18 -30.96
C ASP A 475 10.11 10.70 -30.69
N VAL A 476 9.11 10.44 -29.84
CA VAL A 476 8.70 9.07 -29.51
C VAL A 476 7.93 8.46 -30.68
N PRO A 477 8.28 7.24 -31.14
CA PRO A 477 7.53 6.53 -32.16
C PRO A 477 6.03 6.47 -31.85
N THR A 478 5.18 6.72 -32.86
CA THR A 478 3.71 6.81 -32.71
C THR A 478 3.10 5.56 -32.08
N ASP A 479 3.63 4.38 -32.39
CA ASP A 479 3.17 3.11 -31.84
C ASP A 479 3.44 3.01 -30.33
N ILE A 480 4.62 3.45 -29.87
CA ILE A 480 4.97 3.51 -28.44
C ILE A 480 4.10 4.53 -27.73
N PHE A 481 3.96 5.74 -28.28
CA PHE A 481 3.11 6.79 -27.71
C PHE A 481 1.66 6.32 -27.56
N ALA A 482 1.09 5.74 -28.63
CA ALA A 482 -0.27 5.24 -28.64
C ALA A 482 -0.45 4.07 -27.65
N HIS A 483 0.54 3.19 -27.52
CA HIS A 483 0.50 2.11 -26.55
C HIS A 483 0.47 2.63 -25.11
N GLU A 484 1.38 3.54 -24.74
CA GLU A 484 1.43 4.10 -23.39
C GLU A 484 0.18 4.94 -23.07
N LEU A 485 -0.34 5.70 -24.05
CA LEU A 485 -1.60 6.44 -23.86
C LEU A 485 -2.77 5.48 -23.62
N ARG A 486 -2.86 4.36 -24.34
CA ARG A 486 -3.88 3.33 -24.08
C ARG A 486 -3.77 2.78 -22.67
N ARG A 487 -2.55 2.43 -22.22
CA ARG A 487 -2.31 1.94 -20.84
C ARG A 487 -2.79 2.96 -19.82
N PHE A 488 -2.43 4.22 -20.01
CA PHE A 488 -2.83 5.33 -19.15
C PHE A 488 -4.36 5.49 -19.07
N ILE A 489 -5.05 5.48 -20.21
CA ILE A 489 -6.53 5.55 -20.24
C ILE A 489 -7.16 4.34 -19.54
N VAL A 490 -6.68 3.11 -19.75
CA VAL A 490 -7.21 1.92 -19.03
C VAL A 490 -7.05 2.07 -17.52
N CYS A 491 -5.91 2.58 -17.06
CA CYS A 491 -5.70 2.84 -15.63
C CYS A 491 -6.72 3.84 -15.09
N MET A 492 -7.02 4.92 -15.82
CA MET A 492 -8.01 5.91 -15.42
C MET A 492 -9.43 5.34 -15.43
N VAL A 493 -9.84 4.69 -16.53
CA VAL A 493 -11.20 4.12 -16.71
C VAL A 493 -11.46 3.01 -15.69
N CYS A 494 -10.59 2.00 -15.63
CA CYS A 494 -10.84 0.82 -14.80
C CYS A 494 -10.37 1.00 -13.34
N GLY A 495 -9.66 2.08 -13.04
CA GLY A 495 -9.11 2.30 -11.71
C GLY A 495 -8.10 1.22 -11.30
N THR A 496 -7.15 0.95 -12.19
CA THR A 496 -6.18 -0.16 -12.07
C THR A 496 -4.73 0.32 -12.22
N SER A 497 -3.77 -0.49 -11.79
CA SER A 497 -2.35 -0.26 -12.01
C SER A 497 -1.92 -0.54 -13.46
N LEU A 498 -0.73 -0.04 -13.85
CA LEU A 498 -0.16 -0.25 -15.19
C LEU A 498 0.01 -1.74 -15.54
N GLY A 499 0.44 -2.56 -14.57
CA GLY A 499 0.62 -4.00 -14.77
C GLY A 499 -0.70 -4.74 -15.01
N THR A 500 -1.80 -4.25 -14.43
CA THR A 500 -3.16 -4.73 -14.70
C THR A 500 -3.65 -4.27 -16.07
N ALA A 501 -3.39 -3.01 -16.44
CA ALA A 501 -3.77 -2.45 -17.74
C ALA A 501 -3.16 -3.24 -18.92
N ASP A 502 -1.91 -3.68 -18.81
CA ASP A 502 -1.24 -4.49 -19.85
C ASP A 502 -1.98 -5.80 -20.12
N LYS A 503 -2.46 -6.46 -19.06
CA LYS A 503 -3.22 -7.71 -19.15
C LYS A 503 -4.61 -7.44 -19.74
N ILE A 504 -5.27 -6.35 -19.34
CA ILE A 504 -6.56 -5.94 -19.91
C ILE A 504 -6.43 -5.70 -21.42
N LEU A 505 -5.41 -4.97 -21.87
CA LEU A 505 -5.19 -4.65 -23.29
C LEU A 505 -4.84 -5.87 -24.17
N GLN A 506 -4.53 -7.02 -23.57
CA GLN A 506 -4.41 -8.29 -24.30
C GLN A 506 -5.79 -8.87 -24.63
N ALA A 507 -6.76 -8.70 -23.73
CA ALA A 507 -8.12 -9.22 -23.86
C ALA A 507 -9.12 -8.20 -24.44
N ALA A 508 -8.85 -6.91 -24.30
CA ALA A 508 -9.77 -5.82 -24.58
C ALA A 508 -9.11 -4.67 -25.37
N ASP A 509 -9.94 -3.82 -25.97
CA ASP A 509 -9.57 -2.56 -26.60
C ASP A 509 -10.40 -1.40 -26.04
N ILE A 510 -9.99 -0.17 -26.32
CA ILE A 510 -10.72 1.02 -25.84
C ILE A 510 -11.66 1.51 -26.95
N GLY A 511 -12.90 1.80 -26.57
CA GLY A 511 -13.96 2.21 -27.48
C GLY A 511 -14.94 3.18 -26.82
N TYR A 512 -15.64 3.96 -27.64
CA TYR A 512 -16.77 4.76 -27.18
C TYR A 512 -18.02 3.89 -27.06
N GLU A 513 -18.76 4.12 -25.98
CA GLU A 513 -20.01 3.45 -25.64
C GLU A 513 -21.16 4.44 -25.64
N ALA A 514 -22.24 4.16 -26.39
CA ALA A 514 -23.47 4.94 -26.27
C ALA A 514 -24.32 4.43 -25.10
N SER A 515 -24.33 5.17 -23.98
CA SER A 515 -25.19 4.91 -22.82
C SER A 515 -26.32 5.95 -22.74
N GLY A 516 -27.49 5.58 -23.25
CA GLY A 516 -28.62 6.50 -23.40
C GLY A 516 -28.34 7.63 -24.39
N LYS A 517 -28.23 8.88 -23.92
CA LYS A 517 -27.88 10.07 -24.75
C LYS A 517 -26.42 10.52 -24.61
N LYS A 518 -25.59 9.81 -23.85
CA LYS A 518 -24.19 10.17 -23.61
C LYS A 518 -23.26 9.11 -24.17
N TRP A 519 -22.18 9.55 -24.78
CA TRP A 519 -21.06 8.68 -25.15
C TRP A 519 -20.11 8.60 -23.96
N LEU A 520 -19.55 7.42 -23.70
CA LEU A 520 -18.64 7.14 -22.59
C LEU A 520 -17.40 6.40 -23.11
N ILE A 521 -16.19 6.78 -22.66
CA ILE A 521 -14.97 6.01 -22.98
C ILE A 521 -14.94 4.78 -22.06
N GLY A 522 -14.80 3.59 -22.65
CA GLY A 522 -14.78 2.32 -21.90
C GLY A 522 -13.82 1.28 -22.50
N ALA A 523 -13.56 0.22 -21.73
CA ALA A 523 -12.78 -0.94 -22.17
C ALA A 523 -13.70 -2.10 -22.62
N HIS A 524 -13.45 -2.65 -23.81
CA HIS A 524 -14.32 -3.62 -24.50
C HIS A 524 -13.54 -4.87 -24.91
N VAL A 525 -14.08 -6.06 -24.65
CA VAL A 525 -13.42 -7.31 -25.02
C VAL A 525 -13.23 -7.43 -26.53
N ARG A 526 -12.05 -7.86 -26.98
CA ARG A 526 -11.77 -8.22 -28.37
C ARG A 526 -12.44 -9.55 -28.75
N PHE A 527 -13.77 -9.60 -28.74
CA PHE A 527 -14.50 -10.71 -29.33
C PHE A 527 -15.14 -10.28 -30.65
N SER A 528 -14.51 -10.70 -31.75
CA SER A 528 -15.19 -10.85 -33.02
C SER A 528 -16.26 -11.95 -32.88
N LYS A 529 -17.54 -11.58 -32.94
CA LYS A 529 -18.72 -12.48 -33.01
C LYS A 529 -19.14 -13.15 -31.69
N PHE A 530 -19.92 -12.45 -30.86
CA PHE A 530 -20.92 -13.09 -30.00
C PHE A 530 -22.24 -12.33 -30.10
N HIS A 531 -23.30 -12.99 -30.58
CA HIS A 531 -24.68 -12.50 -30.56
C HIS A 531 -25.32 -12.70 -29.18
N GLY A 532 -24.73 -12.13 -28.14
CA GLY A 532 -25.32 -12.18 -26.81
C GLY A 532 -24.46 -11.54 -25.74
N GLY A 533 -24.91 -10.39 -25.24
CA GLY A 533 -24.51 -9.70 -24.00
C GLY A 533 -23.03 -9.76 -23.64
N ILE A 534 -22.29 -8.68 -23.94
CA ILE A 534 -20.88 -8.48 -23.57
C ILE A 534 -20.83 -7.91 -22.13
N PRO A 535 -19.91 -8.36 -21.26
CA PRO A 535 -19.66 -7.68 -19.97
C PRO A 535 -18.95 -6.35 -20.21
N HIS A 536 -19.50 -5.25 -19.68
CA HIS A 536 -18.97 -3.87 -19.82
C HIS A 536 -18.48 -3.30 -18.49
N LEU A 537 -17.62 -2.29 -18.56
CA LEU A 537 -17.02 -1.60 -17.41
C LEU A 537 -17.28 -0.10 -17.44
N TYR A 538 -17.59 0.45 -16.26
CA TYR A 538 -17.58 1.87 -15.93
C TYR A 538 -16.63 2.14 -14.77
#